data_AF-A0A094H7A0-F1
#
_entry.id   AF-A0A094H7A0-F1
#
_cell.length_a   1.000
_cell.length_b   1.000
_cell.length_c   1.000
_cell.angle_alpha   90.00
_cell.angle_beta   90.00
_cell.angle_gamma   90.00
#
_symmetry.space_group_name_H-M   'P 1'
#
loop_
_entity.id
_entity.type
_entity.pdbx_description
1 polymer ?
#
loop_
_entity_poly.entity_id
_entity_poly.type
_entity_poly.pdbx_seq_one_letter_code
_entity_poly.pdbx_strand_id
1 'polypeptide(L)'
;AGLNPDNAYKLGLGGTAIAFIGTILSWGLMRIAGRKHIYLSGMTGMATCLFVIGFLTLAKGNQNAVWGQAALCIIWLLCFSLSVGPVGWAIPAEVSSTRLRSKTVVLARNSYYIVQVGANIIQPYMMNPIEWNWKGKTGFFWFGWTVLTIVWVIFRMPETKGRTFEELDLMFAAKVSTRKFAKYKVDAYEGERGEVLESEEKENNSNKD
;
A
#
# COMPACT_ATOMS: atom_id res chain seq x y z
N ALA A 1 27.36 -6.74 7.89
CA ALA A 1 27.12 -6.98 6.45
C ALA A 1 28.48 -6.96 5.75
N GLY A 2 28.79 -7.94 4.90
CA GLY A 2 30.13 -8.17 4.35
C GLY A 2 30.49 -7.33 3.11
N LEU A 3 30.00 -6.10 3.01
CA LEU A 3 30.33 -5.17 1.91
C LEU A 3 31.17 -4.02 2.46
N ASN A 4 32.18 -3.60 1.68
CA ASN A 4 33.02 -2.45 1.99
C ASN A 4 32.15 -1.18 2.12
N PRO A 5 32.35 -0.29 3.12
CA PRO A 5 31.46 0.84 3.39
C PRO A 5 31.21 1.74 2.17
N ASP A 6 32.22 1.96 1.33
CA ASP A 6 32.09 2.76 0.10
C ASP A 6 31.13 2.14 -0.91
N ASN A 7 31.12 0.82 -1.03
CA ASN A 7 30.21 0.11 -1.94
C ASN A 7 28.79 0.10 -1.38
N ALA A 8 28.63 -0.05 -0.05
CA ALA A 8 27.33 0.06 0.60
C ALA A 8 26.74 1.48 0.44
N TYR A 9 27.57 2.51 0.55
CA TYR A 9 27.16 3.90 0.33
C TYR A 9 26.72 4.14 -1.13
N LYS A 10 27.52 3.71 -2.11
CA LYS A 10 27.16 3.82 -3.55
C LYS A 10 25.85 3.08 -3.88
N LEU A 11 25.65 1.89 -3.32
CA LEU A 11 24.41 1.13 -3.47
C LEU A 11 23.23 1.83 -2.81
N GLY A 12 23.43 2.45 -1.65
CA GLY A 12 22.41 3.27 -0.98
C GLY A 12 22.02 4.49 -1.82
N LEU A 13 22.99 5.22 -2.35
CA LEU A 13 22.78 6.39 -3.20
C LEU A 13 22.10 6.03 -4.52
N GLY A 14 22.52 4.94 -5.17
CA GLY A 14 21.86 4.42 -6.37
C GLY A 14 20.42 3.96 -6.08
N GLY A 15 20.20 3.30 -4.95
CA GLY A 15 18.88 2.88 -4.50
C GLY A 15 17.93 4.07 -4.29
N THR A 16 18.38 5.14 -3.64
CA THR A 16 17.55 6.34 -3.43
C THR A 16 17.24 7.08 -4.74
N ALA A 17 18.19 7.17 -5.67
CA ALA A 17 17.94 7.73 -6.99
C ALA A 17 16.89 6.93 -7.78
N ILE A 18 16.99 5.59 -7.75
CA ILE A 18 16.02 4.70 -8.39
C ILE A 18 14.64 4.83 -7.73
N ALA A 19 14.59 4.93 -6.39
CA ALA A 19 13.36 5.15 -5.64
C ALA A 19 12.67 6.47 -6.03
N PHE A 20 13.44 7.53 -6.24
CA PHE A 20 12.93 8.82 -6.70
C PHE A 20 12.28 8.70 -8.08
N ILE A 21 12.97 8.10 -9.05
CA ILE A 21 12.43 7.86 -10.41
C ILE A 21 11.19 6.95 -10.33
N GLY A 22 11.24 5.89 -9.52
CA GLY A 22 10.11 5.00 -9.29
C GLY A 22 8.89 5.73 -8.73
N THR A 23 9.09 6.73 -7.87
CA THR A 23 7.99 7.52 -7.33
C THR A 23 7.32 8.37 -8.42
N ILE A 24 8.09 8.99 -9.31
CA ILE A 24 7.56 9.76 -10.45
C ILE A 24 6.76 8.85 -11.39
N LEU A 25 7.29 7.66 -11.70
CA LEU A 25 6.60 6.67 -12.52
C LEU A 25 5.30 6.18 -11.87
N SER A 26 5.26 6.09 -10.54
CA SER A 26 4.05 5.71 -9.81
C SER A 26 2.89 6.67 -10.06
N TRP A 27 3.14 7.97 -10.21
CA TRP A 27 2.08 8.93 -10.51
C TRP A 27 1.38 8.64 -11.85
N GLY A 28 2.16 8.24 -12.86
CA GLY A 28 1.59 7.78 -14.14
C GLY A 28 0.82 6.47 -13.98
N LEU A 29 1.38 5.52 -13.22
CA LEU A 29 0.77 4.21 -13.01
C LEU A 29 -0.56 4.32 -12.24
N MET A 30 -0.65 5.19 -11.23
CA MET A 30 -1.87 5.45 -10.44
C MET A 30 -3.00 6.05 -11.28
N ARG A 31 -2.70 6.75 -12.37
CA ARG A 31 -3.74 7.24 -13.30
C ARG A 31 -4.35 6.11 -14.13
N ILE A 32 -3.55 5.10 -14.48
CA ILE A 32 -3.92 4.08 -15.45
C ILE A 32 -4.46 2.80 -14.76
N ALA A 33 -3.85 2.36 -13.66
CA ALA A 33 -4.19 1.11 -12.98
C ALA A 33 -4.99 1.34 -11.67
N GLY A 34 -5.80 0.34 -11.28
CA GLY A 34 -6.59 0.38 -10.04
C GLY A 34 -5.70 0.38 -8.80
N ARG A 35 -6.13 1.09 -7.73
CA ARG A 35 -5.33 1.25 -6.50
C ARG A 35 -5.06 -0.11 -5.87
N LYS A 36 -6.06 -1.00 -5.84
CA LYS A 36 -5.91 -2.36 -5.30
C LYS A 36 -4.96 -3.19 -6.14
N HIS A 37 -5.04 -3.07 -7.45
CA HIS A 37 -4.21 -3.85 -8.36
C HIS A 37 -2.72 -3.44 -8.27
N ILE A 38 -2.44 -2.13 -8.22
CA ILE A 38 -1.07 -1.61 -8.03
C ILE A 38 -0.51 -2.03 -6.67
N TYR A 39 -1.32 -1.94 -5.60
CA TYR A 39 -0.86 -2.31 -4.27
C TYR A 39 -0.58 -3.82 -4.15
N LEU A 40 -1.41 -4.67 -4.75
CA LEU A 40 -1.22 -6.12 -4.76
C LEU A 40 -0.03 -6.56 -5.63
N SER A 41 0.12 -6.01 -6.83
CA SER A 41 1.27 -6.34 -7.69
C SER A 41 2.59 -5.91 -7.05
N GLY A 42 2.59 -4.73 -6.43
CA GLY A 42 3.70 -4.21 -5.63
C GLY A 42 4.11 -5.10 -4.48
N MET A 43 3.15 -5.45 -3.61
CA MET A 43 3.42 -6.33 -2.46
C MET A 43 3.88 -7.73 -2.91
N THR A 44 3.34 -8.27 -4.00
CA THR A 44 3.76 -9.58 -4.54
C THR A 44 5.20 -9.52 -5.07
N GLY A 45 5.58 -8.44 -5.75
CA GLY A 45 6.95 -8.21 -6.18
C GLY A 45 7.92 -8.11 -5.00
N MET A 46 7.55 -7.35 -3.97
CA MET A 46 8.33 -7.22 -2.73
C MET A 46 8.47 -8.55 -1.99
N ALA A 47 7.38 -9.32 -1.86
CA ALA A 47 7.38 -10.63 -1.23
C ALA A 47 8.32 -11.60 -1.98
N THR A 48 8.24 -11.65 -3.31
CA THR A 48 9.16 -12.46 -4.13
C THR A 48 10.62 -12.07 -3.90
N CYS A 49 10.93 -10.76 -3.85
CA CYS A 49 12.30 -10.30 -3.58
C CYS A 49 12.78 -10.75 -2.19
N LEU A 50 11.96 -10.60 -1.15
CA LEU A 50 12.31 -11.00 0.22
C LEU A 50 12.49 -12.52 0.35
N PHE A 51 11.66 -13.30 -0.34
CA PHE A 51 11.78 -14.75 -0.40
C PHE A 51 13.13 -15.16 -1.02
N VAL A 52 13.47 -14.59 -2.17
CA VAL A 52 14.73 -14.87 -2.87
C VAL A 52 15.94 -14.43 -2.04
N ILE A 53 15.91 -13.25 -1.41
CA ILE A 53 16.97 -12.80 -0.48
C ILE A 53 17.17 -13.78 0.68
N GLY A 54 16.06 -14.30 1.24
CA GLY A 54 16.09 -15.34 2.27
C GLY A 54 16.83 -16.59 1.80
N PHE A 55 16.52 -17.11 0.61
CA PHE A 55 17.19 -18.27 0.02
C PHE A 55 18.68 -18.02 -0.28
N LEU A 56 19.03 -16.85 -0.83
CA LEU A 56 20.43 -16.49 -1.10
C LEU A 56 21.27 -16.47 0.18
N THR A 57 20.66 -16.25 1.34
CA THR A 57 21.35 -16.28 2.64
C THR A 57 21.81 -17.69 3.04
N LEU A 58 21.17 -18.73 2.49
CA LEU A 58 21.55 -20.12 2.78
C LEU A 58 22.86 -20.50 2.06
N ALA A 59 23.20 -19.84 0.95
CA ALA A 59 24.46 -20.01 0.23
C ALA A 59 25.60 -19.24 0.91
N LYS A 60 26.04 -19.72 2.08
CA LYS A 60 27.12 -19.10 2.86
C LYS A 60 28.45 -19.14 2.09
N GLY A 61 29.15 -18.00 2.06
CA GLY A 61 30.54 -17.91 1.58
C GLY A 61 30.74 -17.50 0.12
N ASN A 62 29.66 -17.25 -0.63
CA ASN A 62 29.77 -16.81 -2.02
C ASN A 62 29.66 -15.27 -2.14
N GLN A 63 30.72 -14.60 -2.58
CA GLN A 63 30.73 -13.15 -2.78
C GLN A 63 29.65 -12.70 -3.79
N ASN A 64 29.36 -13.53 -4.79
CA ASN A 64 28.34 -13.24 -5.80
C ASN A 64 26.93 -13.24 -5.19
N ALA A 65 26.68 -14.07 -4.15
CA ALA A 65 25.40 -14.09 -3.45
C ALA A 65 25.16 -12.78 -2.68
N VAL A 66 26.20 -12.17 -2.13
CA VAL A 66 26.10 -10.88 -1.42
C VAL A 66 25.74 -9.74 -2.38
N TRP A 67 26.35 -9.71 -3.56
CA TRP A 67 25.99 -8.74 -4.61
C TRP A 67 24.58 -8.97 -5.14
N GLY A 68 24.17 -10.23 -5.31
CA GLY A 68 22.79 -10.58 -5.68
C GLY A 68 21.76 -10.09 -4.65
N GLN A 69 22.05 -10.25 -3.35
CA GLN A 69 21.20 -9.70 -2.28
C GLN A 69 21.09 -8.18 -2.35
N ALA A 70 22.19 -7.47 -2.56
CA ALA A 70 22.18 -6.03 -2.69
C ALA A 70 21.34 -5.54 -3.88
N ALA A 71 21.48 -6.18 -5.05
CA ALA A 71 20.67 -5.87 -6.23
C ALA A 71 19.17 -6.11 -5.98
N LEU A 72 18.83 -7.22 -5.32
CA LEU A 72 17.43 -7.52 -4.95
C LEU A 72 16.86 -6.54 -3.94
N CYS A 73 17.66 -6.01 -3.01
CA CYS A 73 17.24 -4.94 -2.10
C CYS A 73 16.89 -3.65 -2.86
N ILE A 74 17.64 -3.32 -3.92
CA ILE A 74 17.35 -2.15 -4.77
C ILE A 74 16.06 -2.38 -5.57
N ILE A 75 15.86 -3.57 -6.13
CA ILE A 75 14.62 -3.92 -6.84
C ILE A 75 13.43 -3.89 -5.88
N TRP A 76 13.59 -4.41 -4.66
CA TRP A 76 12.59 -4.33 -3.61
C TRP A 76 12.21 -2.88 -3.29
N LEU A 77 13.21 -1.99 -3.19
CA LEU A 77 12.99 -0.56 -2.95
C LEU A 77 12.25 0.09 -4.12
N LEU A 78 12.61 -0.25 -5.37
CA LEU A 78 11.91 0.22 -6.56
C LEU A 78 10.44 -0.22 -6.55
N CYS A 79 10.16 -1.50 -6.26
CA CYS A 79 8.79 -2.00 -6.14
C CYS A 79 8.01 -1.23 -5.08
N PHE A 80 8.61 -0.99 -3.90
CA PHE A 80 8.00 -0.22 -2.83
C PHE A 80 7.66 1.21 -3.25
N SER A 81 8.61 1.93 -3.85
CA SER A 81 8.43 3.31 -4.32
C SER A 81 7.43 3.44 -5.47
N LEU A 82 7.30 2.43 -6.31
CA LEU A 82 6.32 2.40 -7.41
C LEU A 82 4.88 2.17 -6.94
N SER A 83 4.69 1.52 -5.79
CA SER A 83 3.39 0.98 -5.40
C SER A 83 3.02 1.33 -3.96
N VAL A 84 3.51 0.56 -3.00
CA VAL A 84 3.11 0.58 -1.59
C VAL A 84 3.37 1.94 -0.95
N GLY A 85 4.44 2.63 -1.33
CA GLY A 85 4.72 3.99 -0.90
C GLY A 85 3.55 4.92 -1.28
N PRO A 86 3.50 5.44 -2.51
CA PRO A 86 2.51 6.44 -2.90
C PRO A 86 1.05 5.99 -2.71
N VAL A 87 0.73 4.73 -3.05
CA VAL A 87 -0.65 4.22 -2.92
C VAL A 87 -1.03 4.05 -1.44
N GLY A 88 -0.12 3.58 -0.59
CA GLY A 88 -0.38 3.39 0.85
C GLY A 88 -0.70 4.69 1.58
N TRP A 89 -0.12 5.81 1.15
CA TRP A 89 -0.43 7.13 1.68
C TRP A 89 -1.74 7.72 1.13
N ALA A 90 -2.10 7.38 -0.11
CA ALA A 90 -3.32 7.86 -0.74
C ALA A 90 -4.59 7.17 -0.23
N ILE A 91 -4.54 5.85 0.01
CA ILE A 91 -5.73 5.05 0.38
C ILE A 91 -6.50 5.63 1.58
N PRO A 92 -5.89 5.99 2.73
CA PRO A 92 -6.63 6.51 3.87
C PRO A 92 -7.39 7.80 3.55
N ALA A 93 -6.87 8.64 2.65
CA ALA A 93 -7.54 9.86 2.22
C ALA A 93 -8.70 9.56 1.25
N GLU A 94 -8.57 8.54 0.40
CA GLU A 94 -9.60 8.13 -0.55
C GLU A 94 -10.77 7.36 0.08
N VAL A 95 -10.49 6.53 1.09
CA VAL A 95 -11.50 5.69 1.76
C VAL A 95 -12.29 6.46 2.83
N SER A 96 -11.73 7.56 3.34
CA SER A 96 -12.39 8.36 4.37
C SER A 96 -13.46 9.29 3.80
N SER A 97 -14.63 9.32 4.45
CA SER A 97 -15.66 10.33 4.20
C SER A 97 -15.10 11.74 4.46
N THR A 98 -15.49 12.69 3.63
CA THR A 98 -14.92 14.05 3.55
C THR A 98 -14.95 14.77 4.90
N ARG A 99 -15.99 14.54 5.71
CA ARG A 99 -16.17 15.17 7.04
C ARG A 99 -15.25 14.59 8.13
N LEU A 100 -14.85 13.32 8.03
CA LEU A 100 -14.06 12.60 9.03
C LEU A 100 -12.64 12.27 8.55
N ARG A 101 -12.26 12.75 7.37
CA ARG A 101 -10.97 12.49 6.72
C ARG A 101 -9.79 12.78 7.64
N SER A 102 -9.71 13.98 8.20
CA SER A 102 -8.58 14.37 9.05
C SER A 102 -8.42 13.45 10.26
N LYS A 103 -9.52 13.09 10.95
CA LYS A 103 -9.48 12.19 12.11
C LYS A 103 -9.03 10.78 11.72
N THR A 104 -9.54 10.27 10.60
CA THR A 104 -9.21 8.93 10.09
C THR A 104 -7.75 8.83 9.66
N VAL A 105 -7.25 9.84 8.94
CA VAL A 105 -5.86 9.93 8.52
C VAL A 105 -4.94 9.98 9.74
N VAL A 106 -5.23 10.84 10.72
CA VAL A 106 -4.42 10.94 11.95
C VAL A 106 -4.37 9.60 12.69
N LEU A 107 -5.51 8.90 12.85
CA LEU A 107 -5.54 7.59 13.50
C LEU A 107 -4.72 6.54 12.74
N ALA A 108 -4.85 6.51 11.41
CA ALA A 108 -4.06 5.61 10.55
C ALA A 108 -2.54 5.91 10.66
N ARG A 109 -2.16 7.19 10.69
CA ARG A 109 -0.77 7.63 10.86
C ARG A 109 -0.19 7.24 12.22
N ASN A 110 -0.94 7.46 13.30
CA ASN A 110 -0.50 7.06 14.64
C ASN A 110 -0.31 5.54 14.74
N SER A 111 -1.26 4.77 14.21
CA SER A 111 -1.17 3.30 14.18
C SER A 111 0.06 2.83 13.39
N TYR A 112 0.35 3.48 12.25
CA TYR A 112 1.57 3.22 11.47
C TYR A 112 2.84 3.50 12.27
N TYR A 113 2.92 4.64 12.97
CA TYR A 113 4.11 4.98 13.76
C TYR A 113 4.35 4.02 14.92
N ILE A 114 3.31 3.57 15.61
CA ILE A 114 3.43 2.59 16.71
C ILE A 114 4.07 1.28 16.20
N VAL A 115 3.55 0.75 15.09
CA VAL A 115 4.11 -0.47 14.47
C VAL A 115 5.53 -0.21 13.96
N GLN A 116 5.78 0.97 13.38
CA GLN A 116 7.09 1.36 12.89
C GLN A 116 8.14 1.44 14.02
N VAL A 117 7.78 1.91 15.21
CA VAL A 117 8.69 1.91 16.36
C VAL A 117 9.09 0.48 16.74
N GLY A 118 8.13 -0.43 16.84
CA GLY A 118 8.41 -1.85 17.12
C GLY A 118 9.31 -2.48 16.06
N ALA A 119 9.03 -2.22 14.78
CA ALA A 119 9.85 -2.71 13.67
C ALA A 119 11.30 -2.17 13.72
N ASN A 120 11.48 -0.89 14.05
CA ASN A 120 12.80 -0.27 14.17
C ASN A 120 13.60 -0.79 15.36
N ILE A 121 12.95 -1.34 16.39
CA ILE A 121 13.64 -2.03 17.48
C ILE A 121 14.00 -3.45 17.04
N ILE A 122 13.06 -4.20 16.44
CA ILE A 122 13.28 -5.60 16.10
C ILE A 122 14.34 -5.78 14.99
N GLN A 123 14.33 -4.91 13.97
CA GLN A 123 15.22 -5.01 12.81
C GLN A 123 16.72 -4.97 13.14
N PRO A 124 17.24 -4.01 13.94
CA PRO A 124 18.66 -4.01 14.31
C PRO A 124 19.03 -5.24 15.16
N TYR A 125 18.17 -5.69 16.08
CA TYR A 125 18.40 -6.91 16.86
C TYR A 125 18.53 -8.16 15.97
N MET A 126 17.68 -8.28 14.94
CA MET A 126 17.76 -9.37 13.95
C MET A 126 19.06 -9.34 13.13
N MET A 127 19.56 -8.14 12.81
CA MET A 127 20.76 -7.96 11.99
C MET A 127 22.06 -7.96 12.79
N ASN A 128 22.00 -7.72 14.10
CA ASN A 128 23.15 -7.65 14.98
C ASN A 128 23.84 -9.03 15.10
N PRO A 129 25.14 -9.14 14.77
CA PRO A 129 25.89 -10.40 14.87
C PRO A 129 26.03 -10.95 16.28
N ILE A 130 25.91 -10.09 17.30
CA ILE A 130 26.14 -10.42 18.72
C ILE A 130 24.85 -10.95 19.38
N GLU A 131 23.69 -10.57 18.86
CA GLU A 131 22.38 -10.94 19.42
C GLU A 131 21.75 -12.09 18.63
N TRP A 132 20.66 -11.83 17.90
CA TRP A 132 19.93 -12.88 17.20
C TRP A 132 20.65 -13.39 15.95
N ASN A 133 21.50 -12.56 15.33
CA ASN A 133 22.36 -12.96 14.19
C ASN A 133 21.59 -13.68 13.06
N TRP A 134 20.36 -13.23 12.79
CA TRP A 134 19.54 -13.80 11.72
C TRP A 134 20.09 -13.43 10.34
N LYS A 135 20.95 -12.41 10.24
CA LYS A 135 21.54 -11.92 8.98
C LYS A 135 20.44 -11.80 7.91
N GLY A 136 20.54 -12.49 6.79
CA GLY A 136 19.52 -12.46 5.75
C GLY A 136 18.33 -13.41 5.96
N LYS A 137 18.29 -14.25 7.01
CA LYS A 137 17.08 -14.99 7.41
C LYS A 137 15.95 -14.05 7.86
N THR A 138 16.30 -12.81 8.23
CA THR A 138 15.37 -11.70 8.44
C THR A 138 14.41 -11.53 7.26
N GLY A 139 14.85 -11.83 6.03
CA GLY A 139 14.01 -11.81 4.83
C GLY A 139 12.81 -12.76 4.91
N PHE A 140 12.95 -13.94 5.53
CA PHE A 140 11.84 -14.88 5.69
C PHE A 140 10.79 -14.40 6.71
N PHE A 141 11.23 -13.74 7.78
CA PHE A 141 10.33 -13.15 8.77
C PHE A 141 9.45 -12.07 8.14
N TRP A 142 10.07 -11.12 7.43
CA TRP A 142 9.35 -10.05 6.73
C TRP A 142 8.55 -10.55 5.53
N PHE A 143 9.00 -11.60 4.85
CA PHE A 143 8.20 -12.28 3.84
C PHE A 143 6.89 -12.83 4.44
N GLY A 144 6.95 -13.54 5.56
CA GLY A 144 5.74 -14.05 6.24
C GLY A 144 4.76 -12.93 6.59
N TRP A 145 5.27 -11.82 7.12
CA TRP A 145 4.44 -10.65 7.42
C TRP A 145 3.82 -10.04 6.14
N THR A 146 4.60 -9.94 5.06
CA THR A 146 4.13 -9.41 3.78
C THR A 146 3.04 -10.29 3.15
N VAL A 147 3.13 -11.62 3.30
CA VAL A 147 2.10 -12.55 2.82
C VAL A 147 0.81 -12.36 3.61
N LEU A 148 0.89 -12.20 4.94
CA LEU A 148 -0.29 -11.92 5.76
C LEU A 148 -0.97 -10.60 5.35
N THR A 149 -0.18 -9.56 5.06
CA THR A 149 -0.73 -8.29 4.56
C THR A 149 -1.34 -8.41 3.17
N ILE A 150 -0.75 -9.22 2.26
CA ILE A 150 -1.34 -9.54 0.95
C ILE A 150 -2.72 -10.18 1.13
N VAL A 151 -2.81 -11.20 1.97
CA VAL A 151 -4.09 -11.87 2.27
C VAL A 151 -5.10 -10.84 2.79
N TRP A 152 -4.72 -10.02 3.77
CA TRP A 152 -5.59 -8.99 4.32
C TRP A 152 -6.09 -8.01 3.24
N VAL A 153 -5.21 -7.56 2.35
CA VAL A 153 -5.57 -6.64 1.25
C VAL A 153 -6.56 -7.29 0.28
N ILE A 154 -6.39 -8.56 -0.07
CA ILE A 154 -7.31 -9.25 -0.98
C ILE A 154 -8.73 -9.24 -0.40
N PHE A 155 -8.86 -9.51 0.90
CA PHE A 155 -10.15 -9.58 1.59
C PHE A 155 -10.73 -8.21 1.94
N ARG A 156 -9.94 -7.29 2.49
CA ARG A 156 -10.45 -6.07 3.14
C ARG A 156 -10.24 -4.78 2.36
N MET A 157 -9.32 -4.74 1.39
CA MET A 157 -9.08 -3.52 0.62
C MET A 157 -10.17 -3.32 -0.45
N PRO A 158 -10.96 -2.23 -0.41
CA PRO A 158 -11.86 -1.85 -1.50
C PRO A 158 -11.07 -1.32 -2.70
N GLU A 159 -11.65 -1.44 -3.91
CA GLU A 159 -11.13 -0.76 -5.11
C GLU A 159 -11.81 0.61 -5.21
N THR A 160 -11.01 1.68 -5.19
CA THR A 160 -11.50 3.07 -5.22
C THR A 160 -11.48 3.68 -6.63
N LYS A 161 -10.88 3.00 -7.63
CA LYS A 161 -10.68 3.56 -8.97
C LYS A 161 -12.00 3.92 -9.65
N GLY A 162 -12.07 5.17 -10.13
CA GLY A 162 -13.18 5.67 -10.96
C GLY A 162 -14.48 5.90 -10.20
N ARG A 163 -14.42 6.07 -8.87
CA ARG A 163 -15.57 6.30 -8.00
C ARG A 163 -15.51 7.67 -7.34
N THR A 164 -16.65 8.34 -7.23
CA THR A 164 -16.77 9.59 -6.46
C THR A 164 -16.80 9.29 -4.97
N PHE A 165 -16.53 10.30 -4.14
CA PHE A 165 -16.59 10.15 -2.68
C PHE A 165 -18.01 9.80 -2.19
N GLU A 166 -19.04 10.33 -2.87
CA GLU A 166 -20.44 10.04 -2.56
C GLU A 166 -20.84 8.60 -2.91
N GLU A 167 -20.43 8.09 -4.07
CA GLU A 167 -20.63 6.68 -4.42
C GLU A 167 -19.96 5.75 -3.40
N LEU A 168 -18.75 6.09 -2.95
CA LEU A 168 -18.04 5.31 -1.94
C LEU A 168 -18.78 5.33 -0.59
N ASP A 169 -19.26 6.50 -0.14
CA ASP A 169 -19.99 6.63 1.13
C ASP A 169 -21.30 5.83 1.10
N LEU A 170 -22.04 5.84 -0.02
CA LEU A 170 -23.24 5.00 -0.22
C LEU A 170 -22.92 3.50 -0.20
N MET A 171 -21.80 3.08 -0.81
CA MET A 171 -21.36 1.69 -0.79
C MET A 171 -20.93 1.21 0.60
N PHE A 172 -20.31 2.09 1.39
CA PHE A 172 -19.98 1.81 2.78
C PHE A 172 -21.25 1.72 3.65
N ALA A 173 -22.23 2.60 3.43
CA ALA A 173 -23.53 2.54 4.11
C ALA A 173 -24.30 1.24 3.79
N ALA A 174 -24.28 0.81 2.53
CA ALA A 174 -24.87 -0.45 2.07
C ALA A 174 -24.08 -1.71 2.51
N LYS A 175 -23.00 -1.56 3.29
CA LYS A 175 -22.14 -2.65 3.80
C LYS A 175 -21.70 -3.63 2.71
N VAL A 176 -21.43 -3.14 1.51
CA VAL A 176 -21.04 -3.99 0.38
C VAL A 176 -19.72 -4.71 0.73
N SER A 177 -19.61 -5.98 0.37
CA SER A 177 -18.34 -6.70 0.53
C SER A 177 -17.27 -6.05 -0.36
N THR A 178 -16.10 -5.76 0.22
CA THR A 178 -14.90 -5.16 -0.43
C THR A 178 -14.42 -5.91 -1.68
N ARG A 179 -14.83 -7.17 -1.88
CA ARG A 179 -14.60 -7.93 -3.13
C ARG A 179 -15.55 -7.57 -4.27
N LYS A 180 -16.77 -7.15 -3.96
CA LYS A 180 -17.80 -6.76 -4.92
C LYS A 180 -17.75 -5.26 -5.29
N PHE A 181 -16.91 -4.48 -4.61
CA PHE A 181 -16.75 -3.03 -4.86
C PHE A 181 -16.49 -2.70 -6.33
N ALA A 182 -15.68 -3.50 -7.03
CA ALA A 182 -15.39 -3.26 -8.44
C ALA A 182 -16.59 -3.49 -9.39
N LYS A 183 -17.58 -4.30 -8.99
CA LYS A 183 -18.73 -4.69 -9.83
C LYS A 183 -20.04 -4.02 -9.42
N TYR A 184 -20.08 -3.37 -8.26
CA TYR A 184 -21.29 -2.76 -7.73
C TYR A 184 -21.52 -1.41 -8.39
N LYS A 185 -22.65 -1.22 -9.07
CA LYS A 185 -23.06 0.07 -9.64
C LYS A 185 -23.93 0.78 -8.63
N VAL A 186 -23.56 2.01 -8.28
CA VAL A 186 -24.37 2.93 -7.45
C VAL A 186 -24.52 4.19 -8.26
N ASP A 187 -25.74 4.68 -8.39
CA ASP A 187 -26.02 5.99 -8.94
C ASP A 187 -26.18 6.96 -7.75
N ALA A 188 -25.16 7.77 -7.49
CA ALA A 188 -25.18 8.70 -6.35
C ALA A 188 -26.28 9.77 -6.48
N TYR A 189 -26.79 9.99 -7.70
CA TYR A 189 -27.77 11.01 -8.02
C TYR A 189 -29.22 10.51 -8.07
N GLU A 190 -29.48 9.20 -7.91
CA GLU A 190 -30.87 8.71 -7.87
C GLU A 190 -31.63 9.24 -6.64
N GLY A 191 -30.96 9.37 -5.49
CA GLY A 191 -31.56 9.92 -4.26
C GLY A 191 -31.84 11.41 -4.36
N GLU A 192 -30.87 12.21 -4.85
CA GLU A 192 -31.05 13.65 -5.05
C GLU A 192 -32.12 13.94 -6.12
N ARG A 193 -32.17 13.15 -7.19
CA ARG A 193 -33.20 13.31 -8.23
C ARG A 193 -34.59 12.96 -7.69
N GLY A 194 -34.70 11.98 -6.80
CA GLY A 194 -35.94 11.66 -6.11
C GLY A 194 -36.43 12.80 -5.19
N GLU A 195 -35.54 13.38 -4.39
CA GLU A 195 -35.88 14.50 -3.50
C GLU A 195 -36.22 15.78 -4.28
N VAL A 196 -35.50 16.07 -5.38
CA VAL A 196 -35.81 17.20 -6.26
C VAL A 196 -37.18 17.03 -6.91
N LEU A 197 -37.50 15.84 -7.44
CA LEU A 197 -38.81 15.57 -8.03
C LEU A 197 -39.94 15.65 -7.01
N GLU A 198 -39.73 15.17 -5.77
CA GLU A 198 -40.72 15.26 -4.70
C GLU A 198 -40.94 16.71 -4.24
N SER A 199 -39.88 17.54 -4.27
CA SER A 199 -39.98 18.97 -3.98
C SER A 199 -40.71 19.75 -5.10
N GLU A 200 -40.44 19.43 -6.37
CA GLU A 200 -41.15 20.01 -7.53
C GLU A 200 -42.63 19.59 -7.57
N GLU A 201 -42.97 18.35 -7.17
CA GLU A 201 -44.36 17.89 -7.06
C GLU A 201 -45.13 18.62 -5.95
N LYS A 202 -44.50 18.84 -4.79
CA LYS A 202 -45.09 19.59 -3.68
C LYS A 202 -45.29 21.07 -4.04
N GLU A 203 -44.35 21.68 -4.75
CA GLU A 203 -44.43 23.07 -5.19
C GLU A 203 -45.50 23.26 -6.30
N ASN A 204 -45.60 22.32 -7.26
CA ASN A 204 -46.65 22.36 -8.29
C ASN A 204 -48.06 22.12 -7.75
N ASN A 205 -48.22 21.30 -6.69
CA ASN A 205 -49.52 21.11 -6.05
C ASN A 205 -49.92 22.33 -5.19
N SER A 206 -48.95 23.00 -4.55
CA SER A 206 -49.22 24.21 -3.77
C SER A 206 -49.61 25.43 -4.61
N ASN A 207 -49.28 25.48 -5.91
CA ASN A 207 -49.64 26.58 -6.81
C ASN A 207 -50.99 26.38 -7.53
N LYS A 208 -51.68 25.26 -7.29
CA LYS A 208 -52.98 24.94 -7.90
C LYS A 208 -54.18 25.17 -6.96
N ASP A 209 -53.93 25.43 -5.67
CA ASP A 209 -54.91 25.83 -4.67
C ASP A 209 -54.90 27.35 -4.47
#